data_AF-A0A5C6QJY7-F1
#
_entry.id   AF-A0A5C6QJY7-F1
#
_cell.length_a   1.000
_cell.length_b   1.000
_cell.length_c   1.000
_cell.angle_alpha   90.00
_cell.angle_beta   90.00
_cell.angle_gamma   90.00
#
_symmetry.space_group_name_H-M   'P 1'
#
loop_
_entity.id
_entity.type
_entity.pdbx_description
1 polymer ?
#
loop_
_entity_poly.entity_id
_entity_poly.type
_entity_poly.pdbx_seq_one_letter_code
_entity_poly.pdbx_strand_id
1 'polypeptide(L)'
;MKNAQWQMLLKQGNDCFFNRQWQQAEFFYSEAYDLLAYGYKSNPLCSETMMAWICSCHNLSSLYEEIGKLTLSLRFLSVPHEYLKSVSQSEHASNDIKLLAFKGLSLTLPPLLVFRKNNPICDECVKEYGALNVPTDNLMLKLH
;
A
#
# COMPACT_ATOMS: atom_id res chain seq x y z
N MET A 1 -18.00 7.03 16.97
CA MET A 1 -17.20 5.81 17.24
C MET A 1 -16.93 5.02 15.93
N LYS A 2 -16.28 5.62 14.91
CA LYS A 2 -15.90 4.92 13.66
C LYS A 2 -14.38 4.69 13.51
N ASN A 3 -13.55 5.33 14.34
CA ASN A 3 -12.08 5.18 14.26
C ASN A 3 -11.54 3.91 14.96
N ALA A 4 -12.36 3.18 15.71
CA ALA A 4 -11.90 2.02 16.49
C ALA A 4 -11.77 0.72 15.67
N GLN A 5 -12.49 0.58 14.56
CA GLN A 5 -12.58 -0.69 13.85
C GLN A 5 -11.28 -1.06 13.13
N TRP A 6 -10.70 -0.17 12.32
CA TRP A 6 -9.43 -0.44 11.65
C TRP A 6 -8.28 -0.62 12.65
N GLN A 7 -8.30 0.07 13.78
CA GLN A 7 -7.30 -0.09 14.85
C GLN A 7 -7.34 -1.50 15.44
N MET A 8 -8.55 -2.01 15.70
CA MET A 8 -8.74 -3.38 16.18
C MET A 8 -8.29 -4.41 15.16
N LEU A 9 -8.66 -4.23 13.89
CA LEU A 9 -8.25 -5.11 12.79
C LEU A 9 -6.71 -5.13 12.64
N LEU A 10 -6.04 -3.97 12.62
CA LEU A 10 -4.58 -3.92 12.55
C LEU A 10 -3.92 -4.59 13.75
N LYS A 11 -4.46 -4.39 14.96
CA LYS A 11 -3.96 -5.07 16.16
C LYS A 11 -4.07 -6.60 16.03
N GLN A 12 -5.23 -7.10 15.63
CA GLN A 12 -5.45 -8.53 15.43
C GLN A 12 -4.57 -9.10 14.32
N GLY A 13 -4.41 -8.36 13.21
CA GLY A 13 -3.50 -8.74 12.13
C GLY A 13 -2.05 -8.84 12.60
N ASN A 14 -1.59 -7.87 13.40
CA ASN A 14 -0.25 -7.89 14.00
C ASN A 14 -0.07 -9.10 14.92
N ASP A 15 -1.04 -9.37 15.80
CA ASP A 15 -1.00 -10.53 16.70
C ASP A 15 -0.93 -11.84 15.90
N CYS A 16 -1.74 -12.00 14.85
CA CYS A 16 -1.68 -13.16 13.96
C CYS A 16 -0.34 -13.27 13.21
N PHE A 17 0.19 -12.15 12.70
CA PHE A 17 1.47 -12.11 11.99
C PHE A 17 2.63 -12.59 12.88
N PHE A 18 2.72 -12.09 14.12
CA PHE A 18 3.75 -12.52 15.07
C PHE A 18 3.62 -14.00 15.44
N ASN A 19 2.39 -14.53 15.47
CA ASN A 19 2.12 -15.94 15.71
C ASN A 19 2.20 -16.81 14.45
N ARG A 20 2.67 -16.26 13.31
CA ARG A 20 2.79 -16.95 12.01
C ARG A 20 1.47 -17.50 11.47
N GLN A 21 0.35 -16.92 11.89
CA GLN A 21 -1.00 -17.23 11.42
C GLN A 21 -1.30 -16.41 10.16
N TRP A 22 -0.62 -16.76 9.06
CA TRP A 22 -0.57 -15.92 7.85
C TRP A 22 -1.94 -15.64 7.24
N GLN A 23 -2.81 -16.66 7.16
CA GLN A 23 -4.14 -16.51 6.58
C GLN A 23 -5.02 -15.55 7.40
N GLN A 24 -4.95 -15.64 8.73
CA GLN A 24 -5.69 -14.75 9.63
C GLN A 24 -5.12 -13.32 9.60
N ALA A 25 -3.79 -13.18 9.56
CA ALA A 25 -3.15 -11.88 9.42
C ALA A 25 -3.54 -11.20 8.09
N GLU A 26 -3.54 -11.95 6.99
CA GLU A 26 -3.97 -11.49 5.66
C GLU A 26 -5.43 -11.01 5.70
N PHE A 27 -6.32 -11.81 6.30
CA PHE A 27 -7.73 -11.43 6.48
C PHE A 27 -7.87 -10.09 7.22
N PHE A 28 -7.28 -9.97 8.41
CA PHE A 28 -7.42 -8.76 9.22
C PHE A 28 -6.81 -7.52 8.56
N TYR A 29 -5.64 -7.66 7.92
CA TYR A 29 -5.04 -6.53 7.20
C TYR A 29 -5.84 -6.14 5.95
N SER A 30 -6.43 -7.10 5.24
CA SER A 30 -7.25 -6.81 4.05
C SER A 30 -8.55 -6.08 4.42
N GLU A 31 -9.23 -6.53 5.48
CA GLU A 31 -10.41 -5.84 6.01
C GLU A 31 -10.07 -4.41 6.47
N ALA A 32 -8.92 -4.22 7.13
CA ALA A 32 -8.46 -2.89 7.52
C ALA A 32 -8.17 -2.03 6.29
N TYR A 33 -7.50 -2.60 5.28
CA TYR A 33 -7.19 -1.94 4.02
C TYR A 33 -8.46 -1.42 3.33
N ASP A 34 -9.50 -2.25 3.17
CA ASP A 34 -10.74 -1.85 2.49
C ASP A 34 -11.50 -0.76 3.25
N LEU A 35 -11.61 -0.89 4.57
CA LEU A 35 -12.24 0.13 5.41
C LEU A 35 -11.53 1.49 5.29
N LEU A 36 -10.19 1.46 5.32
CA LEU A 36 -9.35 2.66 5.28
C LEU A 36 -9.29 3.27 3.88
N ALA A 37 -9.25 2.46 2.83
CA ALA A 37 -9.29 2.90 1.44
C ALA A 37 -10.62 3.63 1.14
N TYR A 38 -11.74 3.05 1.56
CA TYR A 38 -13.04 3.70 1.47
C TYR A 38 -13.09 4.99 2.30
N GLY A 39 -12.64 4.92 3.56
CA GLY A 39 -12.62 6.07 4.47
C GLY A 39 -11.80 7.25 3.93
N TYR A 40 -10.62 6.99 3.38
CA TYR A 40 -9.75 8.04 2.85
C TYR A 40 -10.33 8.66 1.58
N LYS A 41 -10.90 7.84 0.68
CA LYS A 41 -11.60 8.33 -0.51
C LYS A 41 -12.77 9.26 -0.15
N SER A 42 -13.50 8.96 0.92
CA SER A 42 -14.60 9.79 1.41
C SER A 42 -14.15 11.05 2.17
N ASN A 43 -12.94 11.06 2.73
CA ASN A 43 -12.39 12.19 3.46
C ASN A 43 -10.87 12.35 3.22
N PRO A 44 -10.47 12.90 2.06
CA PRO A 44 -9.08 12.95 1.62
C PRO A 44 -8.20 13.94 2.40
N LEU A 45 -8.77 14.72 3.33
CA LEU A 45 -8.00 15.59 4.24
C LEU A 45 -7.65 14.89 5.56
N CYS A 46 -8.18 13.69 5.81
CA CYS A 46 -7.90 12.95 7.03
C CYS A 46 -6.53 12.27 6.96
N SER A 47 -5.52 12.92 7.51
CA SER A 47 -4.15 12.39 7.56
C SER A 47 -4.05 11.07 8.34
N GLU A 48 -4.83 10.91 9.41
CA GLU A 48 -4.89 9.67 10.19
C GLU A 48 -5.33 8.48 9.32
N THR A 49 -6.43 8.64 8.56
CA THR A 49 -6.93 7.59 7.67
C THR A 49 -5.93 7.29 6.56
N MET A 50 -5.27 8.31 5.98
CA MET A 50 -4.21 8.11 4.98
C MET A 50 -3.04 7.29 5.55
N MET A 51 -2.53 7.67 6.72
CA MET A 51 -1.39 7.01 7.35
C MET A 51 -1.73 5.57 7.76
N ALA A 52 -2.92 5.35 8.31
CA ALA A 52 -3.40 4.02 8.65
C ALA A 52 -3.55 3.14 7.39
N TRP A 53 -4.06 3.70 6.29
CA TRP A 53 -4.16 2.99 5.01
C TRP A 53 -2.78 2.57 4.47
N ILE A 54 -1.80 3.50 4.47
CA ILE A 54 -0.41 3.20 4.10
C ILE A 54 0.15 2.08 5.00
N CYS A 55 -0.12 2.13 6.31
CA CYS A 55 0.30 1.10 7.26
C CYS A 55 -0.29 -0.28 6.92
N SER A 56 -1.58 -0.36 6.58
CA SER A 56 -2.21 -1.63 6.15
C SER A 56 -1.54 -2.20 4.90
N CYS A 57 -1.21 -1.34 3.92
CA CYS A 57 -0.48 -1.74 2.72
C CYS A 57 0.93 -2.27 3.05
N HIS A 58 1.67 -1.60 3.94
CA HIS A 58 2.99 -2.08 4.36
C HIS A 58 2.90 -3.41 5.11
N ASN A 59 1.89 -3.60 5.97
CA ASN A 59 1.66 -4.85 6.68
C ASN A 59 1.34 -6.01 5.72
N LEU A 60 0.49 -5.79 4.72
CA LEU A 60 0.21 -6.77 3.67
C LEU A 60 1.47 -7.08 2.86
N SER A 61 2.26 -6.05 2.53
CA SER A 61 3.53 -6.25 1.85
C SER A 61 4.48 -7.15 2.64
N SER A 62 4.71 -6.85 3.92
CA SER A 62 5.56 -7.68 4.79
C SER A 62 5.03 -9.11 4.92
N LEU A 63 3.71 -9.30 5.05
CA LEU A 63 3.09 -10.62 5.05
C LEU A 63 3.40 -11.39 3.77
N TYR A 64 3.20 -10.78 2.61
CA TYR A 64 3.45 -11.45 1.34
C TYR A 64 4.93 -11.72 1.10
N GLU A 65 5.83 -10.87 1.60
CA GLU A 65 7.27 -11.11 1.56
C GLU A 65 7.66 -12.33 2.41
N GLU A 66 7.15 -12.43 3.64
CA GLU A 66 7.40 -13.57 4.54
C GLU A 66 6.94 -14.91 3.94
N ILE A 67 5.86 -14.93 3.18
CA ILE A 67 5.34 -16.15 2.53
C ILE A 67 5.83 -16.34 1.08
N GLY A 68 6.82 -15.55 0.64
CA GLY A 68 7.47 -15.67 -0.67
C GLY A 68 6.65 -15.18 -1.87
N LYS A 69 5.52 -14.49 -1.66
CA LYS A 69 4.66 -13.92 -2.71
C LYS A 69 5.12 -12.50 -3.09
N LEU A 70 6.34 -12.38 -3.59
CA LEU A 70 7.01 -11.09 -3.85
C LEU A 70 6.23 -10.15 -4.77
N THR A 71 5.54 -10.66 -5.80
CA THR A 71 4.71 -9.85 -6.69
C THR A 71 3.57 -9.15 -5.94
N LEU A 72 2.92 -9.85 -5.01
CA LEU A 72 1.87 -9.25 -4.17
C LEU A 72 2.48 -8.27 -3.16
N SER A 73 3.64 -8.59 -2.59
CA SER A 73 4.34 -7.67 -1.69
C SER A 73 4.63 -6.33 -2.36
N LEU A 74 5.26 -6.35 -3.54
CA LEU A 74 5.52 -5.14 -4.32
C LEU A 74 4.24 -4.39 -4.66
N ARG A 75 3.19 -5.12 -5.08
CA ARG A 75 1.91 -4.51 -5.44
C ARG A 75 1.34 -3.69 -4.29
N PHE A 76 1.35 -4.22 -3.07
CA PHE A 76 0.86 -3.49 -1.90
C PHE A 76 1.73 -2.28 -1.53
N LEU A 77 3.06 -2.32 -1.74
CA LEU A 77 3.90 -1.13 -1.58
C LEU A 77 3.61 -0.05 -2.64
N SER A 78 3.33 -0.46 -3.88
CA SER A 78 3.12 0.46 -5.00
C SER A 78 1.77 1.17 -4.95
N VAL A 79 0.70 0.50 -4.51
CA VAL A 79 -0.67 1.05 -4.48
C VAL A 79 -0.75 2.45 -3.83
N PRO A 80 -0.29 2.65 -2.58
CA PRO A 80 -0.36 3.97 -1.97
C PRO A 80 0.59 4.97 -2.64
N HIS A 81 1.76 4.54 -3.10
CA HIS A 81 2.71 5.42 -3.77
C HIS A 81 2.14 6.00 -5.07
N GLU A 82 1.63 5.13 -5.94
CA GLU A 82 1.09 5.51 -7.25
C GLU A 82 -0.17 6.35 -7.10
N TYR A 83 -1.06 6.00 -6.17
CA TYR A 83 -2.24 6.81 -5.87
C TYR A 83 -1.86 8.22 -5.42
N LEU A 84 -0.98 8.35 -4.42
CA LEU A 84 -0.61 9.67 -3.87
C LEU A 84 0.18 10.50 -4.89
N LYS A 85 0.98 9.85 -5.75
CA LYS A 85 1.61 10.50 -6.90
C LYS A 85 0.56 11.10 -7.83
N SER A 86 -0.45 10.32 -8.21
CA SER A 86 -1.54 10.82 -9.08
C SER A 86 -2.31 11.99 -8.44
N VAL A 87 -2.59 11.94 -7.13
CA VAL A 87 -3.26 13.02 -6.40
C VAL A 87 -2.39 14.27 -6.34
N SER A 88 -1.10 14.14 -6.05
CA SER A 88 -0.16 15.27 -5.97
C SER A 88 -0.02 16.03 -7.30
N GLN A 89 -0.23 15.33 -8.41
CA GLN A 89 -0.13 15.85 -9.78
C GLN A 89 -1.48 16.26 -10.38
N SER A 90 -2.59 16.00 -9.70
CA SER A 90 -3.93 16.27 -10.22
C SER A 90 -4.21 17.77 -10.35
N GLU A 91 -4.74 18.23 -11.48
CA GLU A 91 -5.17 19.63 -11.63
C GLU A 91 -6.42 19.97 -10.80
N HIS A 92 -7.20 18.95 -10.42
CA HIS A 92 -8.49 19.12 -9.74
C HIS A 92 -8.41 19.02 -8.21
N ALA A 93 -7.33 18.48 -7.66
CA ALA A 93 -7.14 18.40 -6.21
C ALA A 93 -6.79 19.76 -5.61
N SER A 94 -7.34 20.06 -4.43
CA SER A 94 -6.94 21.27 -3.68
C SER A 94 -5.48 21.20 -3.24
N ASN A 95 -4.87 22.36 -2.99
CA ASN A 95 -3.47 22.44 -2.53
C ASN A 95 -3.25 21.68 -1.21
N ASP A 96 -4.22 21.67 -0.30
CA ASP A 96 -4.13 20.93 0.96
C ASP A 96 -4.10 19.42 0.74
N ILE A 97 -4.95 18.91 -0.17
CA ILE A 97 -4.96 17.49 -0.55
C ILE A 97 -3.64 17.11 -1.21
N LYS A 98 -3.12 17.95 -2.11
CA LYS A 98 -1.80 17.73 -2.74
C LYS A 98 -0.68 17.70 -1.71
N LEU A 99 -0.67 18.65 -0.77
CA LEU A 99 0.33 18.72 0.28
C LEU A 99 0.28 17.47 1.16
N LEU A 100 -0.91 16.98 1.49
CA LEU A 100 -1.07 15.74 2.23
C LEU A 100 -0.57 14.53 1.42
N ALA A 101 -0.86 14.49 0.12
CA ALA A 101 -0.36 13.44 -0.77
C ALA A 101 1.17 13.45 -0.87
N PHE A 102 1.81 14.63 -0.97
CA PHE A 102 3.26 14.76 -0.90
C PHE A 102 3.85 14.23 0.41
N LYS A 103 3.19 14.50 1.55
CA LYS A 103 3.59 13.91 2.84
C LYS A 103 3.51 12.39 2.80
N GLY A 104 2.43 11.82 2.27
CA GLY A 104 2.30 10.37 2.12
C GLY A 104 3.33 9.74 1.17
N LEU A 105 3.75 10.44 0.10
CA LEU A 105 4.84 9.97 -0.77
C LEU A 105 6.17 9.77 -0.02
N SER A 106 6.47 10.62 0.97
CA SER A 106 7.66 10.46 1.81
C SER A 106 7.63 9.19 2.68
N LEU A 107 6.44 8.64 2.95
CA LEU A 107 6.25 7.41 3.72
C LEU A 107 6.31 6.15 2.85
N THR A 108 5.96 6.26 1.57
CA THR A 108 5.83 5.11 0.66
C THR A 108 7.08 4.84 -0.17
N LEU A 109 7.86 5.88 -0.49
CA LEU A 109 9.07 5.72 -1.29
C LEU A 109 10.16 4.87 -0.59
N PRO A 110 10.48 5.07 0.71
CA PRO A 110 11.56 4.31 1.34
C PRO A 110 11.32 2.78 1.34
N PRO A 111 10.14 2.26 1.72
CA PRO A 111 9.84 0.82 1.63
C PRO A 111 9.98 0.25 0.21
N LEU A 112 9.55 0.98 -0.82
CA LEU A 112 9.73 0.57 -2.22
C LEU A 112 11.21 0.43 -2.61
N LEU A 113 12.05 1.38 -2.18
CA LEU A 113 13.49 1.34 -2.46
C LEU A 113 14.18 0.19 -1.72
N VAL A 114 13.78 -0.06 -0.46
CA VAL A 114 14.26 -1.21 0.31
C VAL A 114 13.85 -2.53 -0.35
N PHE A 115 12.58 -2.66 -0.73
CA PHE A 115 12.08 -3.85 -1.42
C PHE A 115 12.84 -4.12 -2.71
N ARG A 116 13.04 -3.09 -3.55
CA ARG A 116 13.80 -3.22 -4.80
C ARG A 116 15.26 -3.64 -4.57
N LYS A 117 15.89 -3.13 -3.50
CA LYS A 117 17.26 -3.50 -3.13
C LYS A 117 17.35 -4.97 -2.71
N ASN A 118 16.36 -5.46 -1.98
CA ASN A 118 16.33 -6.83 -1.46
C ASN A 118 15.87 -7.86 -2.49
N ASN A 119 15.14 -7.43 -3.52
CA ASN A 119 14.58 -8.28 -4.57
C ASN A 119 15.12 -7.83 -5.95
N PRO A 120 16.43 -7.97 -6.21
CA PRO A 120 17.00 -7.57 -7.48
C PRO A 120 16.38 -8.39 -8.62
N ILE A 121 16.05 -7.70 -9.71
CA ILE A 121 15.62 -8.33 -10.95
C ILE A 121 16.78 -9.23 -11.43
N CYS A 122 16.48 -10.48 -11.79
CA CYS A 122 17.51 -11.39 -12.28
C CYS A 122 18.17 -10.82 -13.55
N ASP A 123 19.47 -11.07 -13.76
CA ASP A 123 20.20 -10.50 -14.91
C ASP A 123 19.59 -10.89 -16.27
N GLU A 124 18.97 -12.07 -16.36
CA GLU A 124 18.17 -12.49 -17.52
C GLU A 124 16.87 -11.69 -17.65
N CYS A 125 16.17 -11.44 -16.55
CA CYS A 125 14.91 -10.70 -16.48
C CYS A 125 15.10 -9.22 -16.89
N VAL A 126 16.27 -8.63 -16.60
CA VAL A 126 16.63 -7.26 -17.02
C VAL A 126 16.75 -7.16 -18.55
N LYS A 127 17.30 -8.19 -19.20
CA LYS A 127 17.46 -8.23 -20.66
C LYS A 127 16.11 -8.28 -21.37
N GLU A 128 15.12 -8.97 -20.79
CA GLU A 128 13.76 -9.08 -21.36
C GLU A 128 12.90 -7.83 -21.13
N TYR A 129 13.00 -7.17 -19.96
CA TYR A 129 12.19 -5.99 -19.64
C TYR A 129 12.54 -4.72 -20.41
N GLY A 130 13.75 -4.61 -21.00
CA GLY A 130 14.11 -3.49 -21.88
C GLY A 130 13.20 -3.35 -23.12
N ALA A 131 12.35 -4.34 -23.39
CA ALA A 131 11.50 -4.42 -24.59
C ALA A 131 10.02 -4.04 -24.37
N LEU A 132 9.53 -3.79 -23.14
CA LEU A 132 8.10 -3.66 -22.86
C LEU A 132 7.73 -2.38 -22.09
N ASN A 133 7.12 -1.41 -22.80
CA ASN A 133 6.43 -0.25 -22.22
C ASN A 133 4.92 -0.54 -22.11
N VAL A 134 4.33 -0.50 -20.91
CA VAL A 134 2.87 -0.58 -20.73
C VAL A 134 2.38 0.46 -19.72
N PRO A 135 1.29 1.21 -19.98
CA PRO A 135 0.75 2.25 -19.09
C PRO A 135 -0.14 1.69 -17.95
N THR A 136 -0.15 2.37 -16.81
CA THR A 136 -0.84 1.96 -15.57
C THR A 136 -2.10 2.78 -15.30
N ASP A 137 -3.28 2.25 -15.64
CA ASP A 137 -4.56 2.83 -15.24
C ASP A 137 -5.36 1.94 -14.25
N ASN A 138 -5.76 2.62 -13.16
CA ASN A 138 -6.76 2.26 -12.14
C ASN A 138 -6.31 1.27 -11.03
N LEU A 139 -5.64 1.80 -9.99
CA LEU A 139 -4.91 1.04 -8.97
C LEU A 139 -5.64 0.83 -7.63
N MET A 140 -6.62 1.68 -7.29
CA MET A 140 -7.26 1.65 -5.96
C MET A 140 -8.29 0.52 -5.76
N LEU A 141 -8.79 -0.11 -6.85
CA LEU A 141 -9.97 -1.00 -6.81
C LEU A 141 -9.75 -2.41 -7.37
N LYS A 142 -8.51 -2.81 -7.71
CA LYS A 142 -8.25 -4.07 -8.44
C LYS A 142 -7.66 -5.21 -7.59
N LEU A 143 -7.86 -5.24 -6.28
CA LEU A 143 -7.26 -6.27 -5.41
C LEU A 143 -8.19 -7.44 -5.03
N HIS A 144 -9.29 -7.64 -5.77
CA HIS A 144 -10.13 -8.84 -5.68
C HIS A 144 -9.95 -9.70 -6.92
#